data_AF-A0A7S1PZ93-F1
#
_entry.id   AF-A0A7S1PZ93-F1
#
_cell.length_a   1.000
_cell.length_b   1.000
_cell.length_c   1.000
_cell.angle_alpha   90.00
_cell.angle_beta   90.00
_cell.angle_gamma   90.00
#
_symmetry.space_group_name_H-M   'P 1'
#
loop_
_entity.id
_entity.type
_entity.pdbx_description
1 polymer ?
#
loop_
_entity_poly.entity_id
_entity_poly.type
_entity_poly.pdbx_seq_one_letter_code
_entity_poly.pdbx_strand_id
1 'polypeptide(L)'
;GESVAFPRLPVQGKDSAGGAGPKAFMKVKWKIDSKDLHKELFVKMPWACDGSAKEEGCDPYYRWKCSCTADYEAQEARIYRFLGPLFPFKIPKYYFADICRQNTNYILITEKVPFAKKGKTDLKPYDILTCAEKLFDFELEPRQRHEMYYCLLRAQARMAAWDKNGFFDIIDPQIRGLEMMPPPLGSFEWPVKRDERAQKLKAVTTEKTVARYKEWLEDHGRNLYAKKFLEPDFLQAFYDMLTDVTPFQDALGLYPSLFPDMIALQHPNLQA
;
A
#
# COMPACT_ATOMS: atom_id res chain seq x y z
N GLY A 1 -13.16 -31.98 -14.91
CA GLY A 1 -11.78 -31.45 -14.89
C GLY A 1 -11.32 -31.51 -13.46
N GLU A 2 -10.20 -32.17 -13.18
CA GLU A 2 -9.65 -32.23 -11.83
C GLU A 2 -9.26 -30.81 -11.40
N SER A 3 -9.81 -30.36 -10.28
CA SER A 3 -9.43 -29.09 -9.67
C SER A 3 -8.00 -29.22 -9.15
N VAL A 4 -7.06 -28.46 -9.71
CA VAL A 4 -5.71 -28.36 -9.16
C VAL A 4 -5.81 -27.65 -7.82
N ALA A 5 -5.62 -28.39 -6.73
CA ALA A 5 -5.53 -27.82 -5.40
C ALA A 5 -4.17 -27.13 -5.24
N PHE A 6 -4.16 -25.81 -5.28
CA PHE A 6 -2.95 -25.04 -4.97
C PHE A 6 -2.74 -25.03 -3.45
N PRO A 7 -1.53 -25.30 -2.95
CA PRO A 7 -1.22 -25.09 -1.54
C PRO A 7 -1.42 -23.61 -1.22
N ARG A 8 -2.42 -23.33 -0.38
CA ARG A 8 -2.77 -21.96 0.02
C ARG A 8 -1.88 -21.54 1.17
N LEU A 9 -1.32 -20.33 1.07
CA LEU A 9 -0.65 -19.69 2.20
C LEU A 9 -1.71 -19.22 3.21
N PRO A 10 -1.38 -19.17 4.51
CA PRO A 10 -2.26 -18.61 5.52
C PRO A 10 -2.69 -17.17 5.17
N VAL A 11 -3.97 -16.85 5.36
CA VAL A 11 -4.53 -15.50 5.15
C VAL A 11 -4.10 -14.54 6.26
N GLN A 12 -3.57 -15.06 7.37
CA GLN A 12 -3.07 -14.29 8.51
C GLN A 12 -1.58 -14.57 8.75
N GLY A 13 -0.91 -13.64 9.40
CA GLY A 13 0.50 -13.76 9.78
C GLY A 13 1.45 -13.15 8.76
N LYS A 14 2.74 -13.45 8.93
CA LYS A 14 3.86 -12.85 8.21
C LYS A 14 3.78 -12.98 6.69
N ASP A 15 3.25 -14.10 6.22
CA ASP A 15 3.09 -14.40 4.80
C ASP A 15 1.79 -13.84 4.18
N SER A 16 0.92 -13.20 4.96
CA SER A 16 -0.35 -12.61 4.49
C SER A 16 -0.19 -11.26 3.77
N ALA A 17 1.03 -10.92 3.36
CA ALA A 17 1.38 -9.59 2.89
C ALA A 17 0.77 -9.26 1.52
N GLY A 18 -0.43 -8.67 1.54
CA GLY A 18 -0.94 -7.84 0.46
C GLY A 18 -2.45 -7.92 0.30
N GLY A 19 -3.16 -6.82 0.61
CA GLY A 19 -4.62 -6.78 0.57
C GLY A 19 -5.24 -6.81 -0.83
N ALA A 20 -4.52 -6.41 -1.87
CA ALA A 20 -5.11 -6.25 -3.21
C ALA A 20 -5.24 -7.57 -4.02
N GLY A 21 -5.61 -8.69 -3.40
CA GLY A 21 -5.96 -9.94 -4.12
C GLY A 21 -5.07 -11.14 -3.81
N PRO A 22 -5.55 -12.36 -4.12
CA PRO A 22 -4.75 -13.58 -4.05
C PRO A 22 -3.48 -13.47 -4.92
N LYS A 23 -2.41 -14.08 -4.45
CA LYS A 23 -1.11 -14.09 -5.12
C LYS A 23 -0.60 -15.51 -5.25
N ALA A 24 0.07 -15.80 -6.36
CA ALA A 24 0.64 -17.10 -6.62
C ALA A 24 1.97 -16.99 -7.36
N PHE A 25 2.80 -18.02 -7.23
CA PHE A 25 3.92 -18.22 -8.14
C PHE A 25 3.53 -19.19 -9.25
N MET A 26 3.80 -18.79 -10.49
CA MET A 26 3.53 -19.60 -11.67
C MET A 26 4.84 -20.06 -12.30
N LYS A 27 4.98 -21.37 -12.55
CA LYS A 27 6.11 -21.93 -13.28
C LYS A 27 5.75 -22.05 -14.76
N VAL A 28 6.56 -21.47 -15.63
CA VAL A 28 6.30 -21.42 -17.07
C VAL A 28 7.38 -22.17 -17.82
N LYS A 29 6.95 -23.05 -18.74
CA LYS A 29 7.83 -23.68 -19.73
C LYS A 29 7.65 -22.96 -21.06
N TRP A 30 8.60 -22.10 -21.40
CA TRP A 30 8.59 -21.40 -22.67
C TRP A 30 8.93 -22.34 -23.83
N LYS A 31 8.38 -22.04 -25.01
CA LYS A 31 8.72 -22.74 -26.25
C LYS A 31 10.19 -22.49 -26.65
N ILE A 32 10.67 -21.27 -26.39
CA ILE A 32 12.04 -20.83 -26.67
C ILE A 32 12.73 -20.59 -25.34
N ASP A 33 13.89 -21.20 -25.12
CA ASP A 33 14.71 -20.89 -23.95
C ASP A 33 15.48 -19.60 -24.23
N SER A 34 15.15 -18.54 -23.49
CA SER A 34 15.81 -17.23 -23.60
C SER A 34 16.16 -16.73 -22.21
N LYS A 35 17.34 -16.13 -22.08
CA LYS A 35 17.78 -15.47 -20.85
C LYS A 35 16.87 -14.32 -20.42
N ASP A 36 16.09 -13.77 -21.35
CA ASP A 36 15.16 -12.67 -21.09
C ASP A 36 13.77 -13.18 -20.65
N LEU A 37 13.54 -14.50 -20.64
CA LEU A 37 12.29 -15.14 -20.26
C LEU A 37 12.43 -15.84 -18.90
N HIS A 38 11.70 -15.35 -17.92
CA HIS A 38 11.68 -15.86 -16.55
C HIS A 38 10.83 -17.12 -16.48
N LYS A 39 11.34 -18.16 -15.81
CA LYS A 39 10.65 -19.46 -15.67
C LYS A 39 9.75 -19.52 -14.43
N GLU A 40 9.92 -18.58 -13.49
CA GLU A 40 9.06 -18.37 -12.34
C GLU A 40 8.50 -16.96 -12.39
N LEU A 41 7.18 -16.84 -12.38
CA LEU A 41 6.45 -15.58 -12.44
C LEU A 41 5.66 -15.36 -11.16
N PHE A 42 5.42 -14.10 -10.82
CA PHE A 42 4.48 -13.69 -9.80
C PHE A 42 3.15 -13.34 -10.46
N VAL A 43 2.06 -13.88 -9.92
CA VAL A 43 0.70 -13.67 -10.42
C VAL A 43 -0.14 -13.09 -9.31
N LYS A 44 -0.82 -11.98 -9.60
CA LYS A 44 -1.81 -11.35 -8.74
C LYS A 44 -3.17 -11.47 -9.42
N MET A 45 -4.15 -11.94 -8.66
CA MET A 45 -5.49 -12.31 -9.12
C MET A 45 -6.53 -11.54 -8.31
N PRO A 46 -7.79 -11.47 -8.76
CA PRO A 46 -8.83 -10.77 -8.02
C PRO A 46 -9.37 -11.66 -6.90
N TRP A 47 -9.86 -11.05 -5.83
CA TRP A 47 -10.68 -11.77 -4.86
C TRP A 47 -11.95 -12.29 -5.53
N ALA A 48 -12.51 -13.38 -4.99
CA ALA A 48 -13.78 -13.89 -5.47
C ALA A 48 -14.92 -12.90 -5.18
N CYS A 49 -15.87 -12.77 -6.11
CA CYS A 49 -17.06 -11.91 -5.98
C CYS A 49 -18.30 -12.66 -5.46
N ASP A 50 -18.21 -13.97 -5.31
CA ASP A 50 -19.33 -14.85 -4.93
C ASP A 50 -19.51 -14.98 -3.41
N GLY A 51 -18.80 -14.15 -2.64
CA GLY A 51 -18.83 -14.18 -1.17
C GLY A 51 -17.91 -15.23 -0.54
N SER A 52 -17.28 -16.11 -1.33
CA SER A 52 -16.32 -17.10 -0.80
C SER A 52 -15.10 -16.45 -0.15
N ALA A 53 -14.79 -15.19 -0.48
CA ALA A 53 -13.79 -14.39 0.23
C ALA A 53 -14.06 -14.34 1.75
N LYS A 54 -15.32 -14.39 2.19
CA LYS A 54 -15.68 -14.44 3.61
C LYS A 54 -15.26 -15.74 4.30
N GLU A 55 -15.38 -16.86 3.60
CA GLU A 55 -14.93 -18.18 4.08
C GLU A 55 -13.40 -18.21 4.24
N GLU A 56 -12.71 -17.37 3.47
CA GLU A 56 -11.27 -17.16 3.54
C GLU A 56 -10.86 -16.10 4.60
N GLY A 57 -11.81 -15.56 5.38
CA GLY A 57 -11.54 -14.54 6.39
C GLY A 57 -11.29 -13.14 5.81
N CYS A 58 -11.63 -12.93 4.53
CA CYS A 58 -11.58 -11.64 3.86
C CYS A 58 -12.96 -10.97 3.79
N ASP A 59 -12.98 -9.66 3.62
CA ASP A 59 -14.22 -8.92 3.40
C ASP A 59 -14.86 -9.34 2.05
N PRO A 60 -16.15 -9.74 2.01
CA PRO A 60 -16.81 -10.14 0.76
C PRO A 60 -16.88 -9.03 -0.29
N TYR A 61 -16.72 -7.77 0.11
CA TYR A 61 -16.69 -6.61 -0.79
C TYR A 61 -15.27 -6.17 -1.15
N TYR A 62 -14.24 -6.91 -0.74
CA TYR A 62 -12.87 -6.43 -0.83
C TYR A 62 -12.40 -6.21 -2.27
N ARG A 63 -12.82 -7.06 -3.21
CA ARG A 63 -12.59 -6.84 -4.65
C ARG A 63 -13.18 -5.51 -5.13
N TRP A 64 -14.42 -5.24 -4.78
CA TRP A 64 -15.07 -3.98 -5.16
C TRP A 64 -14.34 -2.78 -4.54
N LYS A 65 -13.92 -2.88 -3.27
CA LYS A 65 -13.11 -1.83 -2.63
C LYS A 65 -11.81 -1.59 -3.40
N CYS A 66 -11.03 -2.63 -3.70
CA CYS A 66 -9.75 -2.46 -4.39
C CYS A 66 -9.90 -1.89 -5.81
N SER A 67 -10.83 -2.45 -6.60
CA SER A 67 -10.92 -2.12 -8.03
C SER A 67 -11.88 -0.99 -8.37
N CYS A 68 -12.95 -0.76 -7.61
CA CYS A 68 -13.91 0.33 -7.90
C CYS A 68 -13.60 1.60 -7.11
N THR A 69 -13.21 1.50 -5.84
CA THR A 69 -13.05 2.71 -5.01
C THR A 69 -11.69 3.36 -5.18
N ALA A 70 -10.66 2.54 -5.37
CA ALA A 70 -9.28 3.01 -5.43
C ALA A 70 -8.59 2.75 -6.77
N ASP A 71 -9.17 1.95 -7.66
CA ASP A 71 -8.59 1.55 -8.97
C ASP A 71 -7.12 1.10 -8.86
N TYR A 72 -6.76 0.40 -7.76
CA TYR A 72 -5.37 0.09 -7.43
C TYR A 72 -4.70 -0.76 -8.51
N GLU A 73 -5.45 -1.67 -9.13
CA GLU A 73 -4.92 -2.58 -10.13
C GLU A 73 -4.64 -1.88 -11.46
N ALA A 74 -5.48 -0.92 -11.85
CA ALA A 74 -5.21 -0.14 -13.06
C ALA A 74 -4.00 0.78 -12.88
N GLN A 75 -3.83 1.36 -11.69
CA GLN A 75 -2.63 2.14 -11.38
C GLN A 75 -1.38 1.28 -11.48
N GLU A 76 -1.39 0.10 -10.85
CA GLU A 76 -0.25 -0.82 -10.90
C GLU A 76 0.04 -1.28 -12.34
N ALA A 77 -0.98 -1.66 -13.11
CA ALA A 77 -0.80 -2.04 -14.51
C ALA A 77 -0.28 -0.88 -15.38
N ARG A 78 -0.76 0.35 -15.16
CA ARG A 78 -0.25 1.55 -15.85
C ARG A 78 1.21 1.80 -15.51
N ILE A 79 1.59 1.68 -14.24
CA ILE A 79 2.98 1.83 -13.80
C ILE A 79 3.86 0.83 -14.56
N TYR A 80 3.54 -0.46 -14.52
CA TYR A 80 4.36 -1.47 -15.19
C TYR A 80 4.45 -1.27 -16.71
N ARG A 81 3.34 -0.89 -17.35
CA ARG A 81 3.26 -0.82 -18.82
C ARG A 81 3.87 0.46 -19.39
N PHE A 82 3.68 1.61 -18.74
CA PHE A 82 4.03 2.92 -19.30
C PHE A 82 5.17 3.60 -18.56
N LEU A 83 5.21 3.52 -17.22
CA LEU A 83 6.19 4.24 -16.41
C LEU A 83 7.44 3.41 -16.12
N GLY A 84 7.29 2.09 -16.02
CA GLY A 84 8.34 1.15 -15.65
C GLY A 84 9.63 1.27 -16.47
N PRO A 85 9.56 1.32 -17.80
CA PRO A 85 10.73 1.52 -18.65
C PRO A 85 11.44 2.86 -18.45
N LEU A 86 10.76 3.83 -17.84
CA LEU A 86 11.23 5.21 -17.64
C LEU A 86 11.71 5.46 -16.21
N PHE A 87 11.67 4.49 -15.31
CA PHE A 87 12.13 4.71 -13.94
C PHE A 87 13.66 4.67 -13.82
N PRO A 88 14.25 5.47 -12.90
CA PRO A 88 15.69 5.46 -12.62
C PRO A 88 16.15 4.24 -11.79
N PHE A 89 15.29 3.23 -11.66
CA PHE A 89 15.51 2.00 -10.93
C PHE A 89 14.78 0.86 -11.61
N LYS A 90 15.23 -0.38 -11.33
CA LYS A 90 14.58 -1.57 -11.87
C LYS A 90 13.27 -1.83 -11.14
N ILE A 91 12.25 -2.21 -11.88
CA ILE A 91 11.01 -2.80 -11.37
C ILE A 91 10.84 -4.20 -11.97
N PRO A 92 9.97 -5.04 -11.37
CA PRO A 92 9.69 -6.36 -11.92
C PRO A 92 9.30 -6.30 -13.40
N LYS A 93 9.90 -7.15 -14.25
CA LYS A 93 9.52 -7.24 -15.66
C LYS A 93 8.04 -7.57 -15.80
N TYR A 94 7.34 -6.72 -16.55
CA TYR A 94 5.95 -6.92 -16.92
C TYR A 94 5.81 -8.01 -18.00
N TYR A 95 4.89 -8.96 -17.79
CA TYR A 95 4.52 -9.95 -18.81
C TYR A 95 3.11 -9.72 -19.32
N PHE A 96 2.16 -9.50 -18.41
CA PHE A 96 0.76 -9.39 -18.76
C PHE A 96 -0.01 -8.67 -17.67
N ALA A 97 -0.98 -7.85 -18.07
CA ALA A 97 -2.06 -7.44 -17.22
C ALA A 97 -3.33 -7.28 -18.06
N ASP A 98 -4.45 -7.63 -17.45
CA ASP A 98 -5.78 -7.40 -18.00
C ASP A 98 -6.71 -6.94 -16.88
N ILE A 99 -7.59 -6.00 -17.20
CA ILE A 99 -8.52 -5.38 -16.25
C ILE A 99 -9.85 -5.20 -16.94
N CYS A 100 -10.86 -5.92 -16.48
CA CYS A 100 -12.23 -5.76 -16.91
C CYS A 100 -12.98 -4.87 -15.93
N ARG A 101 -13.17 -3.60 -16.31
CA ARG A 101 -13.92 -2.63 -15.49
C ARG A 101 -15.38 -3.00 -15.26
N GLN A 102 -15.99 -3.76 -16.17
CA GLN A 102 -17.40 -4.16 -16.06
C GLN A 102 -17.64 -5.10 -14.88
N ASN A 103 -16.69 -5.98 -14.58
CA ASN A 103 -16.84 -6.99 -13.54
C ASN A 103 -15.72 -6.97 -12.51
N THR A 104 -14.85 -5.95 -12.53
CA THR A 104 -13.68 -5.79 -11.64
C THR A 104 -12.67 -6.94 -11.68
N ASN A 105 -12.71 -7.78 -12.73
CA ASN A 105 -11.74 -8.85 -12.88
C ASN A 105 -10.40 -8.24 -13.29
N TYR A 106 -9.32 -8.71 -12.68
CA TYR A 106 -7.99 -8.30 -13.07
C TYR A 106 -6.99 -9.42 -12.91
N ILE A 107 -5.98 -9.43 -13.76
CA ILE A 107 -4.81 -10.30 -13.63
C ILE A 107 -3.59 -9.44 -13.85
N LEU A 108 -2.56 -9.62 -13.04
CA LEU A 108 -1.23 -9.04 -13.25
C LEU A 108 -0.19 -10.16 -13.13
N ILE A 109 0.69 -10.24 -14.12
CA ILE A 109 1.79 -11.20 -14.20
C ILE A 109 3.08 -10.44 -14.39
N THR A 110 4.00 -10.62 -13.45
CA THR A 110 5.34 -10.02 -13.46
C THR A 110 6.41 -11.08 -13.21
N GLU A 111 7.67 -10.73 -13.39
CA GLU A 111 8.76 -11.58 -12.92
C GLU A 111 8.67 -11.79 -11.39
N LYS A 112 9.01 -13.00 -10.95
CA LYS A 112 9.24 -13.24 -9.53
C LYS A 112 10.57 -12.57 -9.15
N VAL A 113 10.52 -11.61 -8.22
CA VAL A 113 11.72 -11.00 -7.66
C VAL A 113 12.44 -11.99 -6.74
N PRO A 114 13.73 -12.30 -6.96
CA PRO A 114 14.47 -13.24 -6.15
C PRO A 114 15.03 -12.56 -4.89
N PHE A 115 14.14 -12.13 -3.99
CA PHE A 115 14.53 -11.56 -2.69
C PHE A 115 15.44 -12.52 -1.90
N ALA A 116 16.39 -11.97 -1.15
CA ALA A 116 17.18 -12.78 -0.23
C ALA A 116 16.29 -13.46 0.83
N LYS A 117 16.74 -14.64 1.29
CA LYS A 117 16.09 -15.32 2.42
C LYS A 117 16.31 -14.53 3.70
N LYS A 118 15.32 -14.56 4.59
CA LYS A 118 15.40 -13.97 5.93
C LYS A 118 16.61 -14.50 6.70
N GLY A 119 17.31 -13.61 7.40
CA GLY A 119 18.54 -13.91 8.14
C GLY A 119 19.80 -14.02 7.29
N LYS A 120 19.74 -13.80 5.96
CA LYS A 120 20.95 -13.75 5.13
C LYS A 120 21.73 -12.46 5.45
N THR A 121 22.95 -12.59 5.96
CA THR A 121 23.82 -11.46 6.36
C THR A 121 24.95 -11.17 5.38
N ASP A 122 25.29 -12.11 4.51
CA ASP A 122 26.41 -12.06 3.55
C ASP A 122 25.98 -11.52 2.17
N LEU A 123 25.23 -10.42 2.15
CA LEU A 123 24.80 -9.78 0.91
C LEU A 123 25.95 -9.01 0.24
N LYS A 124 26.13 -9.22 -1.06
CA LYS A 124 27.11 -8.53 -1.90
C LYS A 124 26.49 -7.30 -2.57
N PRO A 125 27.29 -6.35 -3.07
CA PRO A 125 26.78 -5.30 -3.94
C PRO A 125 25.94 -5.90 -5.08
N TYR A 126 24.77 -5.30 -5.33
CA TYR A 126 23.76 -5.74 -6.31
C TYR A 126 22.93 -6.98 -5.94
N ASP A 127 23.15 -7.61 -4.78
CA ASP A 127 22.19 -8.58 -4.25
C ASP A 127 20.87 -7.89 -3.89
N ILE A 128 19.76 -8.58 -4.10
CA ILE A 128 18.44 -8.11 -3.68
C ILE A 128 18.29 -8.37 -2.18
N LEU A 129 17.99 -7.31 -1.42
CA LEU A 129 17.76 -7.39 0.03
C LEU A 129 16.60 -8.35 0.36
N THR A 130 16.54 -8.79 1.62
CA THR A 130 15.35 -9.48 2.13
C THR A 130 14.14 -8.55 2.01
N CYS A 131 12.99 -9.06 1.55
CA CYS A 131 11.76 -8.28 1.57
C CYS A 131 11.37 -7.98 3.02
N ALA A 132 11.13 -6.71 3.36
CA ALA A 132 10.44 -6.37 4.59
C ALA A 132 8.99 -6.82 4.47
N GLU A 133 8.51 -7.56 5.46
CA GLU A 133 7.08 -7.77 5.64
C GLU A 133 6.43 -6.45 6.08
N LYS A 134 5.16 -6.27 5.76
CA LYS A 134 4.43 -5.02 6.05
C LYS A 134 4.40 -4.76 7.56
N LEU A 135 5.00 -3.65 8.01
CA LEU A 135 5.14 -3.25 9.42
C LEU A 135 6.03 -4.19 10.27
N PHE A 136 6.86 -5.01 9.64
CA PHE A 136 7.80 -5.92 10.31
C PHE A 136 9.25 -5.68 9.83
N ASP A 137 9.56 -4.45 9.40
CA ASP A 137 10.93 -4.06 9.04
C ASP A 137 11.89 -4.20 10.22
N PHE A 138 11.41 -4.02 11.46
CA PHE A 138 12.17 -4.29 12.68
C PHE A 138 12.64 -5.75 12.82
N GLU A 139 12.16 -6.69 12.01
CA GLU A 139 12.63 -8.07 11.99
C GLU A 139 13.77 -8.32 11.00
N LEU A 140 14.08 -7.35 10.14
CA LEU A 140 15.24 -7.45 9.27
C LEU A 140 16.53 -7.38 10.08
N GLU A 141 17.63 -7.85 9.50
CA GLU A 141 18.96 -7.63 10.05
C GLU A 141 19.21 -6.13 10.25
N PRO A 142 19.83 -5.68 11.37
CA PRO A 142 19.95 -4.26 11.71
C PRO A 142 20.46 -3.39 10.56
N ARG A 143 21.46 -3.87 9.82
CA ARG A 143 22.00 -3.19 8.63
C ARG A 143 20.97 -3.07 7.50
N GLN A 144 20.22 -4.14 7.22
CA GLN A 144 19.23 -4.18 6.14
C GLN A 144 18.06 -3.23 6.39
N ARG A 145 17.67 -3.01 7.66
CA ARG A 145 16.62 -2.05 8.04
C ARG A 145 16.89 -0.68 7.44
N HIS A 146 18.09 -0.16 7.72
CA HIS A 146 18.49 1.17 7.26
C HIS A 146 18.80 1.21 5.76
N GLU A 147 19.43 0.16 5.21
CA GLU A 147 19.74 0.09 3.78
C GLU A 147 18.48 0.11 2.91
N MET A 148 17.40 -0.56 3.32
CA MET A 148 16.12 -0.53 2.61
C MET A 148 15.59 0.91 2.49
N TYR A 149 15.53 1.66 3.60
CA TYR A 149 15.08 3.05 3.60
C TYR A 149 15.99 3.94 2.76
N TYR A 150 17.31 3.73 2.85
CA TYR A 150 18.26 4.48 2.03
C TYR A 150 18.05 4.23 0.52
N CYS A 151 17.82 2.98 0.12
CA CYS A 151 17.48 2.62 -1.26
C CYS A 151 16.19 3.30 -1.73
N LEU A 152 15.13 3.27 -0.91
CA LEU A 152 13.84 3.90 -1.23
C LEU A 152 13.97 5.42 -1.38
N LEU A 153 14.57 6.09 -0.39
CA LEU A 153 14.75 7.55 -0.40
C LEU A 153 15.63 8.00 -1.58
N ARG A 154 16.69 7.25 -1.91
CA ARG A 154 17.54 7.55 -3.06
C ARG A 154 16.81 7.38 -4.39
N ALA A 155 15.97 6.35 -4.50
CA ALA A 155 15.13 6.13 -5.68
C ALA A 155 14.10 7.26 -5.87
N GLN A 156 13.42 7.65 -4.78
CA GLN A 156 12.48 8.77 -4.76
C GLN A 156 13.16 10.09 -5.10
N ALA A 157 14.31 10.40 -4.51
CA ALA A 157 15.06 11.62 -4.82
C ALA A 157 15.47 11.70 -6.30
N ARG A 158 15.87 10.57 -6.91
CA ARG A 158 16.16 10.50 -8.35
C ARG A 158 14.91 10.73 -9.20
N MET A 159 13.79 10.11 -8.84
CA MET A 159 12.51 10.36 -9.52
C MET A 159 12.12 11.83 -9.45
N ALA A 160 12.17 12.44 -8.27
CA ALA A 160 11.85 13.85 -8.08
C ALA A 160 12.76 14.76 -8.91
N ALA A 161 14.06 14.45 -8.97
CA ALA A 161 15.00 15.17 -9.83
C ALA A 161 14.68 15.00 -11.32
N TRP A 162 14.29 13.80 -11.77
CA TRP A 162 13.89 13.53 -13.16
C TRP A 162 12.61 14.28 -13.53
N ASP A 163 11.61 14.27 -12.64
CA ASP A 163 10.37 15.00 -12.81
C ASP A 163 10.60 16.51 -12.91
N LYS A 164 11.41 17.08 -12.00
CA LYS A 164 11.79 18.50 -12.03
C LYS A 164 12.52 18.90 -13.32
N ASN A 165 13.20 17.96 -13.97
CA ASN A 165 13.88 18.17 -15.25
C ASN A 165 12.97 17.90 -16.48
N GLY A 166 11.67 17.64 -16.26
CA GLY A 166 10.70 17.38 -17.34
C GLY A 166 10.84 16.00 -17.99
N PHE A 167 11.58 15.07 -17.38
CA PHE A 167 11.81 13.74 -17.98
C PHE A 167 10.50 12.96 -18.21
N PHE A 168 9.51 13.18 -17.34
CA PHE A 168 8.20 12.54 -17.43
C PHE A 168 7.17 13.36 -18.22
N ASP A 169 7.53 14.51 -18.81
CA ASP A 169 6.58 15.35 -19.55
C ASP A 169 6.15 14.76 -20.89
N ILE A 170 6.91 13.78 -21.39
CA ILE A 170 6.50 12.97 -22.55
C ILE A 170 5.29 12.07 -22.23
N ILE A 171 4.93 11.92 -20.96
CA ILE A 171 3.86 11.07 -20.48
C ILE A 171 2.63 11.92 -20.19
N ASP A 172 1.50 11.49 -20.72
CA ASP A 172 0.21 12.15 -20.46
C ASP A 172 -0.02 12.30 -18.94
N PRO A 173 -0.42 13.50 -18.47
CA PRO A 173 -0.76 13.74 -17.06
C PRO A 173 -1.70 12.70 -16.44
N GLN A 174 -2.64 12.14 -17.21
CA GLN A 174 -3.59 11.12 -16.76
C GLN A 174 -2.92 9.75 -16.52
N ILE A 175 -1.84 9.46 -17.23
CA ILE A 175 -1.06 8.23 -17.02
C ILE A 175 -0.14 8.40 -15.81
N ARG A 176 0.34 9.62 -15.56
CA ARG A 176 1.10 9.98 -14.35
C ARG A 176 0.24 10.00 -13.08
N GLY A 177 -1.09 9.96 -13.22
CA GLY A 177 -2.03 10.03 -12.10
C GLY A 177 -2.07 11.42 -11.46
N LEU A 178 -1.72 12.47 -12.22
CA LEU A 178 -1.74 13.85 -11.70
C LEU A 178 -3.16 14.30 -11.35
N GLU A 179 -4.20 13.69 -11.94
CA GLU A 179 -5.59 13.95 -11.57
C GLU A 179 -5.97 13.48 -10.16
N MET A 180 -5.18 12.57 -9.59
CA MET A 180 -5.36 12.11 -8.21
C MET A 180 -4.50 12.87 -7.21
N MET A 181 -3.61 13.76 -7.68
CA MET A 181 -2.88 14.63 -6.77
C MET A 181 -3.85 15.61 -6.10
N PRO A 182 -3.63 15.92 -4.82
CA PRO A 182 -4.37 16.99 -4.19
C PRO A 182 -4.17 18.31 -4.97
N PRO A 183 -5.14 19.23 -4.87
CA PRO A 183 -4.99 20.56 -5.44
C PRO A 183 -3.68 21.21 -4.96
N PRO A 184 -2.93 21.92 -5.83
CA PRO A 184 -1.69 22.59 -5.45
C PRO A 184 -1.86 23.48 -4.21
N LEU A 185 -0.83 23.59 -3.39
CA LEU A 185 -0.85 24.50 -2.24
C LEU A 185 -1.22 25.92 -2.70
N GLY A 186 -2.22 26.53 -2.04
CA GLY A 186 -2.73 27.86 -2.37
C GLY A 186 -3.82 27.91 -3.45
N SER A 187 -4.15 26.78 -4.10
CA SER A 187 -5.27 26.70 -5.05
C SER A 187 -6.64 26.51 -4.39
N PHE A 188 -6.68 26.39 -3.06
CA PHE A 188 -7.90 26.29 -2.27
C PHE A 188 -7.73 27.03 -0.94
N GLU A 189 -8.86 27.44 -0.35
CA GLU A 189 -8.86 28.12 0.94
C GLU A 189 -8.56 27.12 2.07
N TRP A 190 -7.55 27.43 2.88
CA TRP A 190 -7.13 26.62 4.03
C TRP A 190 -7.33 27.38 5.35
N PRO A 191 -7.87 26.73 6.41
CA PRO A 191 -8.44 25.38 6.40
C PRO A 191 -9.72 25.30 5.55
N VAL A 192 -10.02 24.11 5.02
CA VAL A 192 -11.23 23.90 4.22
C VAL A 192 -12.45 24.30 5.04
N LYS A 193 -13.13 25.38 4.64
CA LYS A 193 -14.36 25.84 5.30
C LYS A 193 -15.47 24.82 5.09
N ARG A 194 -16.05 24.35 6.19
CA ARG A 194 -17.21 23.48 6.19
C ARG A 194 -18.46 24.29 6.48
N ASP A 195 -19.54 24.00 5.77
CA ASP A 195 -20.84 24.54 6.14
C ASP A 195 -21.30 24.01 7.51
N GLU A 196 -22.29 24.67 8.13
CA GLU A 196 -22.77 24.30 9.46
C GLU A 196 -23.26 22.85 9.54
N ARG A 197 -23.84 22.32 8.45
CA ARG A 197 -24.34 20.94 8.40
C ARG A 197 -23.18 19.95 8.45
N ALA A 198 -22.13 20.18 7.66
CA ALA A 198 -20.93 19.38 7.64
C ALA A 198 -20.16 19.46 8.97
N GLN A 199 -20.12 20.64 9.62
CA GLN A 199 -19.55 20.79 10.96
C GLN A 199 -20.30 19.96 12.00
N LYS A 200 -21.64 20.06 12.03
CA LYS A 200 -22.48 19.24 12.93
C LYS A 200 -22.31 17.75 12.69
N LEU A 201 -22.30 17.32 11.42
CA LEU A 201 -22.08 15.92 11.08
C LEU A 201 -20.69 15.44 11.51
N LYS A 202 -19.65 16.27 11.34
CA LYS A 202 -18.31 15.92 11.78
C LYS A 202 -18.23 15.82 13.30
N ALA A 203 -18.86 16.73 14.05
CA ALA A 203 -18.91 16.64 15.52
C ALA A 203 -19.53 15.31 16.00
N VAL A 204 -20.69 14.94 15.44
CA VAL A 204 -21.34 13.64 15.74
C VAL A 204 -20.44 12.45 15.35
N THR A 205 -19.73 12.57 14.23
CA THR A 205 -18.80 11.51 13.78
C THR A 205 -17.58 11.42 14.71
N THR A 206 -17.05 12.55 15.18
CA THR A 206 -15.97 12.62 16.17
C THR A 206 -16.38 11.93 17.46
N GLU A 207 -17.55 12.26 18.02
CA GLU A 207 -18.06 11.63 19.25
C GLU A 207 -18.16 10.11 19.10
N LYS A 208 -18.73 9.63 17.99
CA LYS A 208 -18.84 8.19 17.70
C LYS A 208 -17.49 7.51 17.53
N THR A 209 -16.53 8.18 16.87
CA THR A 209 -15.18 7.66 16.69
C THR A 209 -14.46 7.53 18.03
N VAL A 210 -14.48 8.59 18.85
CA VAL A 210 -13.86 8.58 20.19
C VAL A 210 -14.49 7.51 21.06
N ALA A 211 -15.82 7.39 21.06
CA ALA A 211 -16.53 6.35 21.81
C ALA A 211 -16.10 4.92 21.39
N ARG A 212 -15.96 4.66 20.09
CA ARG A 212 -15.48 3.37 19.58
C ARG A 212 -14.03 3.09 19.94
N TYR A 213 -13.15 4.09 19.87
CA TYR A 213 -11.76 3.92 20.30
C TYR A 213 -11.67 3.63 21.79
N LYS A 214 -12.52 4.26 22.60
CA LYS A 214 -12.62 4.00 24.04
C LYS A 214 -13.06 2.58 24.33
N GLU A 215 -14.19 2.15 23.76
CA GLU A 215 -14.69 0.77 23.84
C GLU A 215 -13.60 -0.24 23.45
N TRP A 216 -12.96 -0.03 22.30
CA TRP A 216 -11.91 -0.94 21.81
C TRP A 216 -10.67 -0.98 22.72
N LEU A 217 -10.19 0.16 23.23
CA LEU A 217 -9.03 0.18 24.13
C LEU A 217 -9.34 -0.45 25.49
N GLU A 218 -10.55 -0.25 26.00
CA GLU A 218 -10.99 -0.81 27.28
C GLU A 218 -11.19 -2.33 27.19
N ASP A 219 -11.75 -2.82 26.09
CA ASP A 219 -12.09 -4.24 25.88
C ASP A 219 -10.93 -5.07 25.31
N HIS A 220 -10.15 -4.50 24.38
CA HIS A 220 -9.13 -5.23 23.62
C HIS A 220 -7.71 -4.67 23.80
N GLY A 221 -7.57 -3.37 24.08
CA GLY A 221 -6.28 -2.70 24.19
C GLY A 221 -5.38 -3.26 25.31
N ARG A 222 -5.99 -3.81 26.37
CA ARG A 222 -5.26 -4.31 27.55
C ARG A 222 -4.21 -5.38 27.26
N ASN A 223 -4.43 -6.17 26.20
CA ASN A 223 -3.52 -7.25 25.80
C ASN A 223 -2.55 -6.84 24.68
N LEU A 224 -2.76 -5.66 24.09
CA LEU A 224 -2.01 -5.19 22.93
C LEU A 224 -0.96 -4.13 23.29
N TYR A 225 -1.22 -3.35 24.35
CA TYR A 225 -0.35 -2.24 24.74
C TYR A 225 0.31 -2.45 26.11
N ALA A 226 1.49 -1.87 26.28
CA ALA A 226 2.15 -1.84 27.58
C ALA A 226 1.28 -1.11 28.62
N LYS A 227 1.30 -1.56 29.88
CA LYS A 227 0.46 -1.03 30.98
C LYS A 227 0.45 0.50 31.08
N LYS A 228 1.61 1.15 30.90
CA LYS A 228 1.73 2.62 30.94
C LYS A 228 0.84 3.37 29.95
N PHE A 229 0.46 2.74 28.83
CA PHE A 229 -0.43 3.32 27.81
C PHE A 229 -1.91 3.03 28.07
N LEU A 230 -2.21 2.31 29.15
CA LEU A 230 -3.56 1.94 29.59
C LEU A 230 -3.90 2.57 30.94
N GLU A 231 -3.00 3.37 31.50
CA GLU A 231 -3.25 4.14 32.71
C GLU A 231 -4.34 5.18 32.43
N PRO A 232 -5.26 5.44 33.38
CA PRO A 232 -6.40 6.34 33.17
C PRO A 232 -6.00 7.71 32.64
N ASP A 233 -4.93 8.31 33.18
CA ASP A 233 -4.46 9.63 32.77
C ASP A 233 -3.98 9.66 31.31
N PHE A 234 -3.29 8.59 30.87
CA PHE A 234 -2.83 8.47 29.49
C PHE A 234 -4.01 8.28 28.54
N LEU A 235 -4.95 7.40 28.90
CA LEU A 235 -6.14 7.15 28.08
C LEU A 235 -7.01 8.40 27.96
N GLN A 236 -7.19 9.15 29.05
CA GLN A 236 -7.93 10.41 29.00
C GLN A 236 -7.24 11.43 28.10
N ALA A 237 -5.92 11.63 28.24
CA ALA A 237 -5.16 12.52 27.37
C ALA A 237 -5.24 12.08 25.89
N PHE A 238 -5.24 10.78 25.61
CA PHE A 238 -5.43 10.24 24.27
C PHE A 238 -6.85 10.50 23.72
N TYR A 239 -7.89 10.36 24.54
CA TYR A 239 -9.27 10.65 24.13
C TYR A 239 -9.50 12.15 23.90
N ASP A 240 -8.91 13.00 24.73
CA ASP A 240 -8.94 14.45 24.56
C ASP A 240 -8.25 14.83 23.24
N MET A 241 -7.06 14.27 22.99
CA MET A 241 -6.36 14.43 21.72
C MET A 241 -7.20 13.94 20.52
N LEU A 242 -7.85 12.76 20.61
CA LEU A 242 -8.72 12.27 19.53
C LEU A 242 -9.91 13.22 19.29
N THR A 243 -10.48 13.78 20.36
CA THR A 243 -11.58 14.75 20.27
C THR A 243 -11.14 16.01 19.53
N ASP A 244 -9.92 16.49 19.81
CA ASP A 244 -9.33 17.65 19.16
C ASP A 244 -8.93 17.39 17.71
N VAL A 245 -8.39 16.20 17.42
CA VAL A 245 -7.79 15.85 16.12
C VAL A 245 -8.82 15.38 15.10
N THR A 246 -9.81 14.59 15.51
CA THR A 246 -10.79 13.96 14.59
C THR A 246 -11.58 14.97 13.74
N PRO A 247 -12.00 16.14 14.25
CA PRO A 247 -12.63 17.18 13.44
C PRO A 247 -11.78 17.58 12.23
N PHE A 248 -10.45 17.56 12.37
CA PHE A 248 -9.49 17.95 11.35
C PHE A 248 -8.89 16.77 10.58
N GLN A 249 -9.33 15.53 10.79
CA GLN A 249 -8.73 14.34 10.17
C GLN A 249 -8.54 14.47 8.65
N ASP A 250 -9.53 14.99 7.93
CA ASP A 250 -9.45 15.13 6.46
C ASP A 250 -8.43 16.20 6.06
N ALA A 251 -8.35 17.28 6.84
CA ALA A 251 -7.35 18.32 6.69
C ALA A 251 -5.95 17.76 7.00
N LEU A 252 -5.78 17.03 8.11
CA LEU A 252 -4.51 16.41 8.47
C LEU A 252 -4.07 15.33 7.48
N GLY A 253 -5.00 14.64 6.82
CA GLY A 253 -4.70 13.71 5.72
C GLY A 253 -4.28 14.43 4.44
N LEU A 254 -4.93 15.57 4.13
CA LEU A 254 -4.57 16.41 2.99
C LEU A 254 -3.24 17.13 3.21
N TYR A 255 -2.94 17.58 4.43
CA TYR A 255 -1.82 18.49 4.68
C TYR A 255 -0.47 17.92 4.19
N PRO A 256 -0.04 16.69 4.55
CA PRO A 256 1.22 16.17 4.06
C PRO A 256 1.22 15.84 2.56
N SER A 257 0.07 15.79 1.88
CA SER A 257 0.02 15.61 0.42
C SER A 257 0.21 16.95 -0.30
N LEU A 258 0.06 18.09 0.40
CA LEU A 258 0.39 19.42 -0.11
C LEU A 258 1.90 19.70 -0.11
N PHE A 259 2.69 18.93 0.64
CA PHE A 259 4.14 19.07 0.70
C PHE A 259 4.79 17.85 0.04
N PRO A 260 5.42 18.01 -1.14
CA PRO A 260 6.11 16.91 -1.82
C PRO A 260 7.12 16.18 -0.91
N ASP A 261 7.77 16.91 0.01
CA ASP A 261 8.74 16.34 0.96
C ASP A 261 8.10 15.45 2.03
N MET A 262 6.79 15.61 2.30
CA MET A 262 6.06 14.84 3.30
C MET A 262 5.30 13.64 2.70
N ILE A 263 5.22 13.53 1.37
CA ILE A 263 4.42 12.48 0.71
C ILE A 263 4.92 11.07 1.05
N ALA A 264 6.23 10.93 1.27
CA ALA A 264 6.82 9.66 1.72
C ALA A 264 6.27 9.25 3.10
N LEU A 265 6.03 10.22 4.00
CA LEU A 265 5.50 9.95 5.35
C LEU A 265 4.02 9.55 5.34
N GLN A 266 3.31 9.74 4.22
CA GLN A 266 1.91 9.34 4.09
C GLN A 266 1.73 7.87 3.69
N HIS A 267 2.79 7.19 3.30
CA HIS A 267 2.65 5.81 2.86
C HIS A 267 2.24 4.93 4.06
N PRO A 268 1.11 4.19 4.00
CA PRO A 268 0.62 3.41 5.14
C PRO A 268 1.57 2.31 5.62
N ASN A 269 2.58 1.95 4.82
CA ASN A 269 3.61 0.99 5.22
C ASN A 269 4.81 1.65 5.95
N LEU A 270 4.84 2.98 6.06
CA LEU A 270 5.88 3.75 6.76
C LEU A 270 5.38 4.34 8.10
N GLN A 271 4.08 4.23 8.38
CA GLN A 271 3.46 4.67 9.63
C GLN A 271 3.40 3.47 10.57
N ALA A 272 4.41 3.35 11.43
CA ALA A 272 4.43 2.47 12.60
C ALA A 272 3.94 3.25 13.84
#